data_AF-A0AAD5U4E2-F1
#
_entry.id   AF-A0AAD5U4E2-F1
#
_cell.length_a   1.000
_cell.length_b   1.000
_cell.length_c   1.000
_cell.angle_alpha   90.00
_cell.angle_beta   90.00
_cell.angle_gamma   90.00
#
_symmetry.space_group_name_H-M   'P 1'
#
loop_
_entity.id
_entity.type
_entity.pdbx_description
1 polymer ?
#
loop_
_entity_poly.entity_id
_entity_poly.type
_entity_poly.pdbx_seq_one_letter_code
_entity_poly.pdbx_strand_id
1 'polypeptide(L)'
;MDLFNLDHMEYNIDRNPAVEPTLSEMSSKALEILKAASIKNDDKGFFLLIEGSRIDMAAHSNDPATHAHEILAYQDTIAVVKKFVDDNPGTVLISTSDHETGGLSVARQVSTAYPEYLWYPEILTKVQNSSIALALAIQKFLTKNPRNVAELKKFVKEIIVNNLGIEDFTEEDLNYLASNAAKTNDLDTYISQMVSQRAQLGWATHGHSAVDVNLYAYGAQSHLLKGNHENTDIGTFISDYLELDLEVVTEKLKNQRVIEEGFGLRKSIEDASKPQKRKRNHSKNNYEHF
;
A
#
# COMPACT_ATOMS: atom_id res chain seq x y z
N MET A 1 -20.65 10.42 2.69
CA MET A 1 -19.22 10.67 2.45
C MET A 1 -18.60 10.53 3.81
N ASP A 2 -17.76 9.52 3.97
CA ASP A 2 -17.19 9.14 5.25
C ASP A 2 -15.66 9.24 5.15
N LEU A 3 -15.05 9.88 6.15
CA LEU A 3 -13.61 10.07 6.28
C LEU A 3 -13.21 9.58 7.67
N PHE A 4 -12.44 8.50 7.75
CA PHE A 4 -12.13 7.82 9.01
C PHE A 4 -10.81 8.29 9.65
N ASN A 5 -9.94 8.95 8.88
CA ASN A 5 -8.68 9.53 9.35
C ASN A 5 -8.40 10.84 8.59
N LEU A 6 -7.52 11.68 9.15
CA LEU A 6 -7.06 12.93 8.51
C LEU A 6 -6.05 12.68 7.39
N ASP A 7 -5.40 11.53 7.42
CA ASP A 7 -4.47 11.02 6.41
C ASP A 7 -4.95 9.61 5.99
N HIS A 8 -4.05 8.76 5.53
CA HIS A 8 -4.29 7.33 5.37
C HIS A 8 -4.88 6.71 6.65
N MET A 9 -5.78 5.74 6.48
CA MET A 9 -6.17 4.87 7.59
C MET A 9 -4.96 4.09 8.10
N GLU A 10 -5.02 3.67 9.36
CA GLU A 10 -3.96 2.90 9.99
C GLU A 10 -3.73 1.57 9.25
N TYR A 11 -2.52 1.04 9.35
CA TYR A 11 -2.30 -0.35 8.93
C TYR A 11 -3.23 -1.28 9.72
N ASN A 12 -3.72 -2.34 9.09
CA ASN A 12 -4.61 -3.31 9.69
C ASN A 12 -4.01 -3.95 10.97
N ILE A 13 -2.68 -4.08 11.04
CA ILE A 13 -1.97 -4.55 12.25
C ILE A 13 -2.03 -3.55 13.42
N ASP A 14 -2.12 -2.25 13.15
CA ASP A 14 -2.16 -1.18 14.15
C ASP A 14 -3.58 -0.63 14.40
N ARG A 15 -4.53 -0.99 13.53
CA ARG A 15 -5.88 -0.43 13.49
C ARG A 15 -6.62 -0.64 14.79
N ASN A 16 -7.24 0.43 15.29
CA ASN A 16 -8.24 0.33 16.35
C ASN A 16 -9.64 0.11 15.75
N PRO A 17 -10.25 -1.09 15.90
CA PRO A 17 -11.54 -1.39 15.30
C PRO A 17 -12.71 -0.58 15.87
N ALA A 18 -12.52 0.10 17.01
CA ALA A 18 -13.54 1.00 17.57
C ALA A 18 -13.56 2.38 16.88
N VAL A 19 -12.53 2.71 16.10
CA VAL A 19 -12.35 4.03 15.45
C VAL A 19 -12.41 3.92 13.94
N GLU A 20 -11.75 2.91 13.37
CA GLU A 20 -11.63 2.73 11.92
C GLU A 20 -12.21 1.38 11.48
N PRO A 21 -13.08 1.34 10.45
CA PRO A 21 -13.56 0.09 9.88
C PRO A 21 -12.44 -0.63 9.10
N THR A 22 -12.57 -1.94 8.92
CA THR A 22 -11.77 -2.70 7.95
C THR A 22 -12.14 -2.34 6.52
N LEU A 23 -11.23 -2.61 5.58
CA LEU A 23 -11.54 -2.56 4.15
C LEU A 23 -12.73 -3.48 3.79
N SER A 24 -12.83 -4.66 4.41
CA SER A 24 -13.93 -5.59 4.20
C SER A 24 -15.27 -5.05 4.70
N GLU A 25 -15.31 -4.36 5.85
CA GLU A 25 -16.53 -3.74 6.39
C GLU A 25 -17.00 -2.58 5.51
N MET A 26 -16.06 -1.72 5.08
CA MET A 26 -16.36 -0.64 4.14
C MET A 26 -16.88 -1.18 2.82
N SER A 27 -16.24 -2.22 2.28
CA SER A 27 -16.63 -2.85 1.01
C SER A 27 -18.00 -3.51 1.11
N SER A 28 -18.25 -4.25 2.19
CA SER A 28 -19.57 -4.85 2.45
C SER A 28 -20.66 -3.78 2.52
N LYS A 29 -20.38 -2.65 3.19
CA LYS A 29 -21.36 -1.57 3.32
C LYS A 29 -21.60 -0.83 1.99
N ALA A 30 -20.54 -0.60 1.22
CA ALA A 30 -20.64 -0.01 -0.11
C ALA A 30 -21.49 -0.89 -1.05
N LEU A 31 -21.24 -2.20 -1.06
CA LEU A 31 -22.03 -3.16 -1.85
C LEU A 31 -23.51 -3.16 -1.46
N GLU A 32 -23.83 -3.13 -0.17
CA GLU A 32 -25.21 -3.04 0.33
C GLU A 32 -25.91 -1.77 -0.20
N ILE A 33 -25.27 -0.62 -0.05
CA ILE A 33 -25.83 0.68 -0.45
C ILE A 33 -26.00 0.75 -1.98
N LEU A 34 -24.97 0.35 -2.73
CA LEU A 34 -24.97 0.42 -4.19
C LEU A 34 -25.96 -0.57 -4.80
N LYS A 35 -26.10 -1.78 -4.23
CA LYS A 35 -27.14 -2.72 -4.65
C LYS A 35 -28.55 -2.16 -4.43
N ALA A 36 -28.80 -1.56 -3.26
CA ALA A 36 -30.09 -0.94 -2.98
C ALA A 36 -30.38 0.26 -3.91
N ALA A 37 -29.35 1.04 -4.25
CA ALA A 37 -29.47 2.14 -5.22
C ALA A 37 -29.74 1.63 -6.64
N SER A 38 -29.06 0.57 -7.07
CA SER A 38 -29.29 -0.10 -8.36
C SER A 38 -30.74 -0.55 -8.52
N ILE A 39 -31.29 -1.23 -7.51
CA ILE A 39 -32.70 -1.71 -7.53
C ILE A 39 -33.68 -0.54 -7.69
N LYS A 40 -33.39 0.61 -7.07
CA LYS A 40 -34.24 1.82 -7.18
C LYS A 40 -34.11 2.53 -8.52
N ASN A 41 -33.08 2.23 -9.31
CA ASN A 41 -32.77 2.89 -10.57
C ASN A 41 -32.85 1.90 -11.74
N ASP A 42 -33.98 1.19 -11.82
CA ASP A 42 -34.31 0.24 -12.88
C ASP A 42 -33.25 -0.85 -13.10
N ASP A 43 -32.62 -1.33 -12.02
CA ASP A 43 -31.60 -2.38 -12.03
C ASP A 43 -30.40 -2.11 -12.96
N LYS A 44 -30.03 -0.83 -13.14
CA LYS A 44 -28.89 -0.41 -13.97
C LYS A 44 -27.50 -0.83 -13.46
N GLY A 45 -27.41 -1.46 -12.29
CA GLY A 45 -26.14 -1.89 -11.70
C GLY A 45 -25.32 -0.74 -11.11
N PHE A 46 -24.04 -1.01 -10.89
CA PHE A 46 -23.07 -0.04 -10.40
C PHE A 46 -21.64 -0.46 -10.77
N PHE A 47 -20.73 0.52 -10.75
CA PHE A 47 -19.29 0.29 -10.73
C PHE A 47 -18.77 0.61 -9.33
N LEU A 48 -17.87 -0.23 -8.80
CA LEU A 48 -17.24 -0.03 -7.51
C LEU A 48 -15.74 -0.35 -7.63
N LEU A 49 -14.90 0.61 -7.25
CA LEU A 49 -13.47 0.42 -7.08
C LEU A 49 -13.17 0.26 -5.59
N ILE A 50 -12.42 -0.78 -5.23
CA ILE A 50 -11.96 -1.06 -3.88
C ILE A 50 -10.45 -1.20 -3.93
N GLU A 51 -9.75 -0.49 -3.05
CA GLU A 51 -8.29 -0.40 -3.06
C GLU A 51 -7.71 -0.85 -1.71
N GLY A 52 -6.76 -1.78 -1.76
CA GLY A 52 -5.93 -2.19 -0.61
C GLY A 52 -4.57 -1.50 -0.65
N SER A 53 -4.54 -0.16 -0.64
CA SER A 53 -3.34 0.64 -0.94
C SER A 53 -2.20 0.51 0.07
N ARG A 54 -2.50 0.09 1.30
CA ARG A 54 -1.49 -0.02 2.36
C ARG A 54 -0.48 -1.14 2.13
N ILE A 55 -0.76 -2.10 1.24
CA ILE A 55 0.21 -3.11 0.79
C ILE A 55 1.46 -2.42 0.21
N ASP A 56 1.26 -1.45 -0.69
CA ASP A 56 2.34 -0.68 -1.31
C ASP A 56 3.18 0.08 -0.27
N MET A 57 2.52 0.78 0.64
CA MET A 57 3.20 1.59 1.66
C MET A 57 4.03 0.73 2.63
N ALA A 58 3.53 -0.45 3.02
CA ALA A 58 4.27 -1.37 3.86
C ALA A 58 5.51 -1.92 3.14
N ALA A 59 5.38 -2.17 1.83
CA ALA A 59 6.49 -2.58 0.98
C ALA A 59 7.52 -1.46 0.76
N HIS A 60 7.11 -0.19 0.65
CA HIS A 60 8.03 0.95 0.64
C HIS A 60 8.90 1.02 1.90
N SER A 61 8.34 0.67 3.07
CA SER A 61 9.09 0.55 4.33
C SER A 61 9.86 -0.77 4.46
N ASN A 62 9.74 -1.69 3.49
CA ASN A 62 10.26 -3.06 3.55
C ASN A 62 9.81 -3.80 4.83
N ASP A 63 8.62 -3.50 5.34
CA ASP A 63 8.05 -4.09 6.56
C ASP A 63 7.31 -5.38 6.19
N PRO A 64 7.93 -6.57 6.37
CA PRO A 64 7.37 -7.80 5.85
C PRO A 64 6.13 -8.26 6.62
N ALA A 65 6.03 -7.93 7.91
CA ALA A 65 4.90 -8.35 8.73
C ALA A 65 3.68 -7.51 8.38
N THR A 66 3.82 -6.19 8.36
CA THR A 66 2.73 -5.29 7.96
C THR A 66 2.30 -5.57 6.52
N HIS A 67 3.24 -5.76 5.60
CA HIS A 67 2.93 -6.12 4.21
C HIS A 67 2.08 -7.39 4.11
N ALA A 68 2.43 -8.45 4.85
CA ALA A 68 1.63 -9.67 4.90
C ALA A 68 0.24 -9.45 5.52
N HIS A 69 0.14 -8.66 6.60
CA HIS A 69 -1.14 -8.34 7.24
C HIS A 69 -2.07 -7.53 6.32
N GLU A 70 -1.55 -6.62 5.50
CA GLU A 70 -2.33 -5.87 4.50
C GLU A 70 -2.82 -6.77 3.37
N ILE A 71 -1.99 -7.71 2.89
CA ILE A 71 -2.41 -8.72 1.91
C ILE A 71 -3.57 -9.56 2.45
N LEU A 72 -3.49 -9.98 3.72
CA LEU A 72 -4.57 -10.74 4.37
C LEU A 72 -5.85 -9.91 4.52
N ALA A 73 -5.74 -8.62 4.88
CA ALA A 73 -6.89 -7.72 4.95
C ALA A 73 -7.57 -7.51 3.58
N TYR A 74 -6.77 -7.44 2.51
CA TYR A 74 -7.30 -7.40 1.14
C TYR A 74 -7.95 -8.74 0.75
N GLN A 75 -7.36 -9.88 1.14
CA GLN A 75 -7.95 -11.21 0.93
C GLN A 75 -9.33 -11.36 1.59
N ASP A 76 -9.52 -10.86 2.81
CA ASP A 76 -10.83 -10.84 3.48
C ASP A 76 -11.84 -10.01 2.69
N THR A 77 -11.40 -8.91 2.09
CA THR A 77 -12.22 -8.08 1.20
C THR A 77 -12.60 -8.82 -0.08
N ILE A 78 -11.66 -9.54 -0.70
CA ILE A 78 -11.94 -10.38 -1.87
C ILE A 78 -12.98 -11.45 -1.54
N ALA A 79 -12.95 -12.05 -0.35
CA ALA A 79 -13.96 -13.02 0.07
C ALA A 79 -15.37 -12.40 0.13
N VAL A 80 -15.51 -11.18 0.67
CA VAL A 80 -16.78 -10.43 0.69
C VAL A 80 -17.28 -10.14 -0.72
N VAL A 81 -16.42 -9.63 -1.61
CA VAL A 81 -16.80 -9.26 -2.98
C VAL A 81 -17.12 -10.49 -3.81
N LYS A 82 -16.35 -11.57 -3.68
CA LYS A 82 -16.62 -12.83 -4.37
C LYS A 82 -17.99 -13.39 -3.96
N LYS A 83 -18.31 -13.37 -2.66
CA LYS A 83 -19.64 -13.78 -2.19
C LYS A 83 -20.74 -12.92 -2.81
N PHE A 84 -20.54 -11.61 -2.91
CA PHE A 84 -21.50 -10.74 -3.59
C PHE A 84 -21.71 -11.13 -5.06
N VAL A 85 -20.63 -11.45 -5.79
CA VAL A 85 -20.71 -11.93 -7.18
C VAL A 85 -21.47 -13.26 -7.28
N ASP A 86 -21.22 -14.21 -6.37
CA ASP A 86 -21.93 -15.50 -6.34
C ASP A 86 -23.44 -15.30 -6.13
N ASP A 87 -23.83 -14.34 -5.28
CA ASP A 87 -25.23 -14.03 -4.98
C ASP A 87 -25.90 -13.13 -6.04
N ASN A 88 -25.14 -12.54 -6.98
CA ASN A 88 -25.63 -11.59 -7.98
C ASN A 88 -25.12 -11.95 -9.39
N PRO A 89 -25.79 -12.89 -10.10
CA PRO A 89 -25.46 -13.23 -11.48
C PRO A 89 -25.45 -12.00 -12.40
N GLY A 90 -24.53 -11.95 -13.36
CA GLY A 90 -24.31 -10.76 -14.19
C GLY A 90 -23.34 -9.74 -13.58
N THR A 91 -22.70 -10.06 -12.46
CA THR A 91 -21.60 -9.27 -11.88
C THR A 91 -20.25 -9.87 -12.28
N VAL A 92 -19.26 -9.00 -12.55
CA VAL A 92 -17.86 -9.38 -12.74
C VAL A 92 -17.01 -8.74 -11.63
N LEU A 93 -16.12 -9.54 -11.04
CA LEU A 93 -15.04 -9.09 -10.16
C LEU A 93 -13.74 -9.15 -10.95
N ILE A 94 -13.00 -8.04 -10.93
CA ILE A 94 -11.63 -7.93 -11.43
C ILE A 94 -10.76 -7.47 -10.26
N SER A 95 -9.66 -8.17 -10.01
CA SER A 95 -8.65 -7.80 -9.02
C SER A 95 -7.28 -7.90 -9.64
N THR A 96 -6.50 -6.84 -9.51
CA THR A 96 -5.12 -6.73 -9.98
C THR A 96 -4.38 -5.74 -9.08
N SER A 97 -3.06 -5.71 -9.21
CA SER A 97 -2.24 -4.61 -8.69
C SER A 97 -2.03 -3.56 -9.78
N ASP A 98 -1.69 -2.34 -9.36
CA ASP A 98 -1.18 -1.28 -10.21
C ASP A 98 0.32 -1.45 -10.51
N HIS A 99 1.09 -1.95 -9.53
CA HIS A 99 2.48 -2.38 -9.66
C HIS A 99 2.91 -3.30 -8.49
N GLU A 100 4.15 -3.80 -8.54
CA GLU A 100 4.83 -4.37 -7.37
C GLU A 100 5.72 -3.31 -6.72
N THR A 101 5.92 -3.43 -5.41
CA THR A 101 6.75 -2.52 -4.63
C THR A 101 7.71 -3.28 -3.73
N GLY A 102 8.94 -2.79 -3.63
CA GLY A 102 9.99 -3.32 -2.75
C GLY A 102 10.90 -4.38 -3.41
N GLY A 103 10.43 -5.06 -4.46
CA GLY A 103 11.15 -6.19 -5.05
C GLY A 103 11.32 -7.32 -4.03
N LEU A 104 10.22 -7.73 -3.41
CA LEU A 104 10.21 -8.74 -2.35
C LEU A 104 10.69 -10.09 -2.89
N SER A 105 11.56 -10.74 -2.14
CA SER A 105 12.01 -12.10 -2.41
C SER A 105 11.91 -12.97 -1.15
N VAL A 106 11.34 -14.16 -1.33
CA VAL A 106 11.32 -15.23 -0.31
C VAL A 106 12.64 -16.00 -0.34
N ALA A 107 13.72 -15.24 -0.28
CA ALA A 107 15.09 -15.72 -0.30
C ALA A 107 16.01 -14.60 0.20
N ARG A 108 16.88 -14.92 1.15
CA ARG A 108 17.93 -13.99 1.58
C ARG A 108 19.15 -14.72 2.10
N GLN A 109 20.30 -14.36 1.53
CA GLN A 109 21.58 -14.77 2.09
C GLN A 109 21.95 -13.83 3.27
N VAL A 110 22.09 -14.39 4.47
CA VAL A 110 22.45 -13.63 5.69
C VAL A 110 23.89 -13.88 6.17
N SER A 111 24.62 -14.81 5.55
CA SER A 111 26.03 -15.09 5.87
C SER A 111 26.88 -15.26 4.61
N THR A 112 28.20 -15.31 4.75
CA THR A 112 29.12 -15.56 3.62
C THR A 112 29.29 -17.06 3.30
N ALA A 113 28.66 -17.95 4.07
CA ALA A 113 28.70 -19.38 3.82
C ALA A 113 27.91 -19.76 2.55
N TYR A 114 28.01 -21.01 2.10
CA TYR A 114 27.19 -21.50 0.99
C TYR A 114 25.70 -21.31 1.30
N PRO A 115 24.86 -20.87 0.35
CA PRO A 115 23.47 -20.55 0.62
C PRO A 115 22.64 -21.70 1.16
N GLU A 116 21.82 -21.39 2.17
CA GLU A 116 20.75 -22.25 2.66
C GLU A 116 19.41 -21.72 2.13
N TYR A 117 18.52 -22.64 1.72
CA TYR A 117 17.24 -22.32 1.07
C TYR A 117 16.14 -22.18 2.13
N LEU A 118 16.33 -21.23 3.04
CA LEU A 118 15.50 -21.07 4.24
C LEU A 118 14.53 -19.90 4.09
N TRP A 119 13.37 -20.06 4.70
CA TRP A 119 12.35 -19.03 4.86
C TRP A 119 11.58 -19.32 6.15
N TYR A 120 11.43 -18.31 7.02
CA TYR A 120 10.85 -18.45 8.35
C TYR A 120 9.62 -17.55 8.53
N PRO A 121 8.47 -17.89 7.92
CA PRO A 121 7.26 -17.08 7.98
C PRO A 121 6.70 -16.90 9.39
N GLU A 122 6.97 -17.83 10.31
CA GLU A 122 6.55 -17.75 11.71
C GLU A 122 7.11 -16.52 12.43
N ILE A 123 8.21 -15.95 11.95
CA ILE A 123 8.75 -14.68 12.47
C ILE A 123 7.73 -13.55 12.30
N LEU A 124 7.03 -13.50 11.16
CA LEU A 124 6.07 -12.44 10.87
C LEU A 124 4.88 -12.48 11.83
N THR A 125 4.44 -13.68 12.22
CA THR A 125 3.29 -13.88 13.12
C THR A 125 3.51 -13.36 14.55
N LYS A 126 4.76 -13.11 14.93
CA LYS A 126 5.10 -12.58 16.25
C LYS A 126 5.01 -11.07 16.31
N VAL A 127 5.10 -10.39 15.17
CA VAL A 127 5.04 -8.93 15.09
C VAL A 127 3.61 -8.47 15.38
N GLN A 128 3.47 -7.49 16.27
CA GLN A 128 2.18 -6.98 16.75
C GLN A 128 1.87 -5.56 16.28
N ASN A 129 2.86 -4.85 15.72
CA ASN A 129 2.73 -3.47 15.27
C ASN A 129 3.65 -3.21 14.08
N SER A 130 3.27 -2.27 13.22
CA SER A 130 4.12 -1.87 12.10
C SER A 130 5.41 -1.21 12.55
N SER A 131 6.43 -1.31 11.72
CA SER A 131 7.73 -0.68 11.94
C SER A 131 7.61 0.84 12.13
N ILE A 132 6.72 1.51 11.38
CA ILE A 132 6.49 2.95 11.50
C ILE A 132 5.79 3.32 12.82
N ALA A 133 4.82 2.53 13.27
CA ALA A 133 4.14 2.75 14.56
C ALA A 133 5.14 2.64 15.72
N LEU A 134 6.03 1.64 15.66
CA LEU A 134 7.09 1.45 16.65
C LEU A 134 8.16 2.54 16.59
N ALA A 135 8.57 2.96 15.40
CA ALA A 135 9.50 4.09 15.21
C ALA A 135 8.95 5.39 15.80
N LEU A 136 7.67 5.69 15.57
CA LEU A 136 6.98 6.85 16.14
C LEU A 136 6.86 6.74 17.66
N ALA A 137 6.62 5.54 18.20
CA ALA A 137 6.59 5.32 19.65
C ALA A 137 7.95 5.61 20.30
N ILE A 138 9.05 5.15 19.71
CA ILE A 138 10.42 5.43 20.16
C ILE A 138 10.71 6.94 20.11
N GLN A 139 10.41 7.60 18.99
CA GLN A 139 10.60 9.05 18.85
C GLN A 139 9.80 9.83 19.90
N LYS A 140 8.53 9.47 20.09
CA LYS A 140 7.65 10.09 21.09
C LYS A 140 8.18 9.91 22.50
N PHE A 141 8.74 8.74 22.83
CA PHE A 141 9.37 8.50 24.12
C PHE A 141 10.59 9.41 24.32
N LEU A 142 11.47 9.52 23.30
CA LEU A 142 12.63 10.40 23.33
C LEU A 142 12.22 11.87 23.52
N THR A 143 11.23 12.36 22.77
CA THR A 143 10.75 13.75 22.88
C THR A 143 10.24 14.07 24.28
N LYS A 144 9.59 13.12 24.95
CA LYS A 144 9.13 13.28 26.33
C LYS A 144 10.27 13.15 27.37
N ASN A 145 11.34 12.43 27.05
CA ASN A 145 12.43 12.08 27.99
C ASN A 145 13.84 12.31 27.40
N PRO A 146 14.19 13.52 26.93
CA PRO A 146 15.31 13.76 26.01
C PRO A 146 16.72 13.47 26.58
N ARG A 147 16.85 13.22 27.89
CA ARG A 147 18.16 12.98 28.56
C ARG A 147 18.25 11.62 29.23
N ASN A 148 17.23 10.77 29.08
CA ASN A 148 17.17 9.50 29.80
C ASN A 148 17.49 8.31 28.88
N VAL A 149 18.75 8.21 28.45
CA VAL A 149 19.21 7.18 27.51
C VAL A 149 19.02 5.77 28.07
N ALA A 150 19.20 5.60 29.39
CA ALA A 150 19.02 4.29 30.04
C ALA A 150 17.56 3.82 29.95
N GLU A 151 16.59 4.68 30.25
CA GLU A 151 15.17 4.33 30.10
C GLU A 151 14.75 4.20 28.64
N LEU A 152 15.32 5.01 27.72
CA LEU A 152 15.08 4.83 26.28
C LEU A 152 15.52 3.45 25.81
N LYS A 153 16.72 3.00 26.19
CA LYS A 153 17.21 1.65 25.85
C LYS A 153 16.31 0.56 26.42
N LYS A 154 15.81 0.74 27.65
CA LYS A 154 14.86 -0.19 28.26
C LYS A 154 13.55 -0.24 27.47
N PHE A 155 13.01 0.91 27.07
CA PHE A 155 11.80 0.99 26.25
C PHE A 155 11.99 0.37 24.86
N VAL A 156 13.11 0.63 24.21
CA VAL A 156 13.48 0.01 22.93
C VAL A 156 13.56 -1.52 23.06
N LYS A 157 14.17 -2.02 24.14
CA LYS A 157 14.21 -3.47 24.42
C LYS A 157 12.81 -4.05 24.60
N GLU A 158 11.92 -3.36 25.32
CA GLU A 158 10.53 -3.79 25.47
C GLU A 158 9.80 -3.85 24.12
N ILE A 159 10.03 -2.88 23.23
CA ILE A 159 9.48 -2.92 21.86
C ILE A 159 9.99 -4.12 21.08
N ILE A 160 11.31 -4.37 21.07
CA ILE A 160 11.90 -5.47 20.30
C ILE A 160 11.33 -6.82 20.78
N VAL A 161 11.26 -7.03 22.09
CA VAL A 161 10.80 -8.32 22.64
C VAL A 161 9.29 -8.47 22.52
N ASN A 162 8.51 -7.47 22.95
CA ASN A 162 7.07 -7.62 23.10
C ASN A 162 6.31 -7.34 21.81
N ASN A 163 6.77 -6.41 20.97
CA ASN A 163 6.07 -6.02 19.76
C ASN A 163 6.63 -6.69 18.50
N LEU A 164 7.92 -7.04 18.47
CA LEU A 164 8.50 -7.77 17.32
C LEU A 164 8.67 -9.27 17.60
N GLY A 165 8.64 -9.71 18.87
CA GLY A 165 8.89 -11.10 19.25
C GLY A 165 10.33 -11.55 18.99
N ILE A 166 11.27 -10.59 19.03
CA ILE A 166 12.70 -10.82 18.78
C ILE A 166 13.41 -10.95 20.13
N GLU A 167 13.93 -12.15 20.44
CA GLU A 167 14.64 -12.43 21.69
C GLU A 167 16.17 -12.40 21.54
N ASP A 168 16.66 -12.63 20.32
CA ASP A 168 18.07 -12.71 19.95
C ASP A 168 18.64 -11.37 19.46
N PHE A 169 18.12 -10.25 19.96
CA PHE A 169 18.66 -8.94 19.64
C PHE A 169 20.04 -8.74 20.29
N THR A 170 20.83 -7.87 19.69
CA THR A 170 22.19 -7.54 20.10
C THR A 170 22.26 -6.19 20.82
N GLU A 171 23.36 -5.93 21.52
CA GLU A 171 23.64 -4.58 22.04
C GLU A 171 23.77 -3.55 20.91
N GLU A 172 24.21 -3.97 19.71
CA GLU A 172 24.25 -3.11 18.54
C GLU A 172 22.85 -2.65 18.12
N ASP A 173 21.87 -3.56 18.09
CA ASP A 173 20.47 -3.23 17.78
C ASP A 173 19.92 -2.18 18.77
N LEU A 174 20.15 -2.39 20.08
CA LEU A 174 19.74 -1.44 21.12
C LEU A 174 20.42 -0.07 20.96
N ASN A 175 21.72 -0.08 20.68
CA ASN A 175 22.49 1.15 20.50
C ASN A 175 22.03 1.92 19.26
N TYR A 176 21.83 1.23 18.13
CA TYR A 176 21.40 1.85 16.88
C TYR A 176 20.04 2.55 17.05
N LEU A 177 19.04 1.83 17.59
CA LEU A 177 17.69 2.37 17.77
C LEU A 177 17.67 3.51 18.79
N ALA A 178 18.42 3.42 19.89
CA ALA A 178 18.49 4.49 20.88
C ALA A 178 19.22 5.74 20.34
N SER A 179 20.30 5.57 19.58
CA SER A 179 21.07 6.68 19.01
C SER A 179 20.38 7.37 17.84
N ASN A 180 19.55 6.65 17.08
CA ASN A 180 18.76 7.21 15.97
C ASN A 180 17.31 7.53 16.34
N ALA A 181 16.95 7.49 17.63
CA ALA A 181 15.58 7.66 18.11
C ALA A 181 14.87 8.96 17.64
N ALA A 182 15.61 9.98 17.19
CA ALA A 182 15.03 11.22 16.64
C ALA A 182 14.63 11.11 15.16
N LYS A 183 15.11 10.11 14.41
CA LYS A 183 14.96 9.97 12.97
C LYS A 183 14.03 8.81 12.62
N THR A 184 12.73 9.10 12.50
CA THR A 184 11.70 8.06 12.31
C THR A 184 11.99 7.13 11.12
N ASN A 185 12.43 7.65 9.98
CA ASN A 185 12.69 6.82 8.79
C ASN A 185 13.88 5.84 8.99
N ASP A 186 14.94 6.27 9.69
CA ASP A 186 16.09 5.41 10.00
C ASP A 186 15.67 4.27 10.95
N LEU A 187 14.75 4.56 11.90
CA LEU A 187 14.19 3.56 12.81
C LEU A 187 13.27 2.59 12.08
N ASP A 188 12.34 3.12 11.26
CA ASP A 188 11.39 2.35 10.47
C ASP A 188 12.12 1.31 9.62
N THR A 189 13.11 1.77 8.83
CA THR A 189 13.94 0.91 7.98
C THR A 189 14.70 -0.15 8.79
N TYR A 190 15.25 0.21 9.94
CA TYR A 190 16.04 -0.72 10.75
C TYR A 190 15.17 -1.78 11.42
N ILE A 191 14.00 -1.39 11.95
CA ILE A 191 13.03 -2.32 12.52
C ILE A 191 12.55 -3.31 11.46
N SER A 192 12.18 -2.82 10.28
CA SER A 192 11.84 -3.65 9.10
C SER A 192 12.95 -4.62 8.72
N GLN A 193 14.22 -4.16 8.75
CA GLN A 193 15.38 -4.98 8.45
C GLN A 193 15.60 -6.07 9.51
N MET A 194 15.40 -5.78 10.80
CA MET A 194 15.52 -6.76 11.88
C MET A 194 14.57 -7.93 11.69
N VAL A 195 13.32 -7.66 11.29
CA VAL A 195 12.30 -8.68 10.99
C VAL A 195 12.65 -9.41 9.69
N SER A 196 12.96 -8.67 8.62
CA SER A 196 13.27 -9.25 7.30
C SER A 196 14.48 -10.19 7.33
N GLN A 197 15.54 -9.84 8.07
CA GLN A 197 16.71 -10.72 8.22
C GLN A 197 16.34 -12.05 8.87
N ARG A 198 15.56 -12.01 9.96
CA ARG A 198 15.14 -13.19 10.71
C ARG A 198 14.16 -14.06 9.93
N ALA A 199 13.26 -13.45 9.18
CA ALA A 199 12.33 -14.14 8.29
C ALA A 199 13.01 -14.67 7.01
N GLN A 200 14.27 -14.29 6.74
CA GLN A 200 15.00 -14.51 5.49
C GLN A 200 14.29 -13.97 4.24
N LEU A 201 13.78 -12.75 4.36
CA LEU A 201 13.17 -12.00 3.27
C LEU A 201 14.13 -10.92 2.76
N GLY A 202 14.31 -10.91 1.44
CA GLY A 202 15.10 -9.92 0.73
C GLY A 202 14.22 -8.87 0.06
N TRP A 203 14.74 -7.65 -0.04
CA TRP A 203 14.11 -6.52 -0.71
C TRP A 203 15.13 -5.86 -1.63
N ALA A 204 14.74 -5.54 -2.85
CA ALA A 204 15.64 -4.96 -3.85
C ALA A 204 15.65 -3.43 -3.83
N THR A 205 14.57 -2.81 -3.36
CA THR A 205 14.37 -1.36 -3.44
C THR A 205 13.41 -0.87 -2.35
N HIS A 206 13.33 0.45 -2.16
CA HIS A 206 12.24 1.12 -1.43
C HIS A 206 11.26 1.78 -2.40
N GLY A 207 11.23 1.35 -3.66
CA GLY A 207 10.39 1.89 -4.72
C GLY A 207 9.65 0.77 -5.46
N HIS A 208 9.03 1.10 -6.59
CA HIS A 208 8.31 0.11 -7.38
C HIS A 208 9.27 -0.75 -8.21
N SER A 209 8.83 -1.95 -8.58
CA SER A 209 9.47 -2.77 -9.60
C SER A 209 8.54 -3.00 -10.79
N ALA A 210 9.13 -3.40 -11.92
CA ALA A 210 8.42 -3.55 -13.20
C ALA A 210 8.05 -5.00 -13.49
N VAL A 211 7.85 -5.83 -12.47
CA VAL A 211 7.36 -7.20 -12.67
C VAL A 211 5.92 -7.17 -13.17
N ASP A 212 5.58 -8.13 -14.03
CA ASP A 212 4.18 -8.36 -14.38
C ASP A 212 3.40 -8.73 -13.12
N VAL A 213 2.23 -8.10 -12.95
CA VAL A 213 1.33 -8.34 -11.81
C VAL A 213 0.23 -9.32 -12.21
N ASN A 214 -0.31 -10.02 -11.21
CA ASN A 214 -1.37 -10.99 -11.46
C ASN A 214 -2.71 -10.30 -11.72
N LEU A 215 -3.42 -10.76 -12.77
CA LEU A 215 -4.80 -10.42 -13.04
C LEU A 215 -5.73 -11.57 -12.65
N TYR A 216 -6.63 -11.31 -11.70
CA TYR A 216 -7.68 -12.22 -11.28
C TYR A 216 -9.05 -11.71 -11.73
N ALA A 217 -9.85 -12.58 -12.34
CA ALA A 217 -11.21 -12.27 -12.73
C ALA A 217 -12.17 -13.40 -12.35
N TYR A 218 -13.37 -13.04 -11.91
CA TYR A 218 -14.40 -13.99 -11.49
C TYR A 218 -15.81 -13.48 -11.81
N GLY A 219 -16.74 -14.38 -12.10
CA GLY A 219 -18.11 -14.04 -12.47
C GLY A 219 -18.32 -13.89 -13.98
N ALA A 220 -19.29 -13.06 -14.35
CA ALA A 220 -19.76 -12.93 -15.73
C ALA A 220 -18.66 -12.47 -16.69
N GLN A 221 -18.56 -13.13 -17.84
CA GLN A 221 -17.59 -12.83 -18.92
C GLN A 221 -16.09 -12.80 -18.53
N SER A 222 -15.74 -13.20 -17.29
CA SER A 222 -14.36 -13.22 -16.78
C SER A 222 -13.36 -14.03 -17.61
N HIS A 223 -13.84 -14.98 -18.43
CA HIS A 223 -13.00 -15.75 -19.35
C HIS A 223 -12.30 -14.90 -20.43
N LEU A 224 -12.81 -13.70 -20.72
CA LEU A 224 -12.20 -12.76 -21.66
C LEU A 224 -10.89 -12.15 -21.12
N LEU A 225 -10.71 -12.15 -19.79
CA LEU A 225 -9.52 -11.63 -19.11
C LEU A 225 -8.45 -12.71 -18.86
N LYS A 226 -8.58 -13.89 -19.50
CA LYS A 226 -7.54 -14.92 -19.42
C LYS A 226 -6.35 -14.56 -20.32
N GLY A 227 -5.14 -14.84 -19.85
CA GLY A 227 -3.90 -14.57 -20.59
C GLY A 227 -3.19 -13.33 -20.09
N ASN A 228 -2.26 -12.81 -20.90
CA ASN A 228 -1.52 -11.59 -20.61
C ASN A 228 -2.27 -10.41 -21.22
N HIS A 229 -2.43 -9.35 -20.43
CA HIS A 229 -3.15 -8.14 -20.81
C HIS A 229 -2.32 -6.93 -20.39
N GLU A 230 -2.34 -5.88 -21.20
CA GLU A 230 -1.85 -4.57 -20.78
C GLU A 230 -2.84 -3.97 -19.78
N ASN A 231 -2.37 -3.08 -18.90
CA ASN A 231 -3.26 -2.43 -17.93
C ASN A 231 -4.38 -1.62 -18.60
N THR A 232 -4.16 -1.12 -19.81
CA THR A 232 -5.16 -0.42 -20.62
C THR A 232 -6.29 -1.33 -21.07
N ASP A 233 -6.01 -2.61 -21.29
CA ASP A 233 -7.00 -3.59 -21.76
C ASP A 233 -8.07 -3.84 -20.69
N ILE A 234 -7.71 -3.71 -19.40
CA ILE A 234 -8.65 -3.81 -18.29
C ILE A 234 -9.66 -2.66 -18.35
N GLY A 235 -9.21 -1.44 -18.64
CA GLY A 235 -10.07 -0.27 -18.81
C GLY A 235 -11.04 -0.44 -19.96
N THR A 236 -10.56 -0.94 -21.11
CA THR A 236 -11.39 -1.26 -22.27
C THR A 236 -12.41 -2.36 -21.96
N PHE A 237 -11.99 -3.43 -21.27
CA PHE A 237 -12.92 -4.47 -20.84
C PHE A 237 -14.04 -3.91 -19.96
N ILE A 238 -13.71 -3.05 -18.98
CA ILE A 238 -14.71 -2.46 -18.08
C ILE A 238 -15.69 -1.58 -18.87
N SER A 239 -15.22 -0.75 -19.81
CA SER A 239 -16.11 0.09 -20.62
C SER A 239 -17.02 -0.74 -21.50
N ASP A 240 -16.49 -1.79 -22.14
CA ASP A 240 -17.26 -2.65 -23.03
C ASP A 240 -18.28 -3.48 -22.25
N TYR A 241 -17.89 -4.04 -21.10
CA TYR A 241 -18.76 -4.83 -20.24
C TYR A 241 -19.94 -4.03 -19.69
N LEU A 242 -19.71 -2.76 -19.36
CA LEU A 242 -20.72 -1.83 -18.86
C LEU A 242 -21.44 -1.05 -19.98
N GLU A 243 -21.14 -1.33 -21.25
CA GLU A 243 -21.68 -0.64 -22.42
C GLU A 243 -21.54 0.90 -22.34
N LEU A 244 -20.39 1.38 -21.87
CA LEU A 244 -20.11 2.80 -21.67
C LEU A 244 -19.57 3.46 -22.94
N ASP A 245 -20.19 4.58 -23.33
CA ASP A 245 -19.66 5.47 -24.37
C ASP A 245 -18.71 6.52 -23.76
N LEU A 246 -17.42 6.19 -23.74
CA LEU A 246 -16.39 7.07 -23.19
C LEU A 246 -16.12 8.31 -24.05
N GLU A 247 -16.41 8.29 -25.35
CA GLU A 247 -16.22 9.46 -26.23
C GLU A 247 -17.21 10.56 -25.85
N VAL A 248 -18.48 10.21 -25.68
CA VAL A 248 -19.52 11.15 -25.24
C VAL A 248 -19.22 11.72 -23.86
N VAL A 249 -18.73 10.91 -22.93
CA VAL A 249 -18.32 11.37 -21.59
C VAL A 249 -17.13 12.31 -21.70
N THR A 250 -16.12 11.95 -22.49
CA THR A 250 -14.92 12.77 -22.71
C THR A 250 -15.27 14.14 -23.30
N GLU A 251 -16.14 14.19 -24.30
CA GLU A 251 -16.60 15.46 -24.89
C GLU A 251 -17.43 16.29 -23.89
N LYS A 252 -18.26 15.67 -23.05
CA LYS A 252 -18.95 16.39 -21.97
C LYS A 252 -17.98 17.01 -20.97
N LEU A 253 -16.96 16.25 -20.55
CA LEU A 253 -15.96 16.73 -19.59
C LEU A 253 -15.09 17.85 -20.17
N LYS A 254 -14.66 17.76 -21.43
CA LYS A 254 -13.95 18.85 -22.12
C LYS A 254 -14.75 20.16 -22.14
N ASN A 255 -16.07 20.05 -22.28
CA ASN A 255 -16.97 21.20 -22.34
C ASN A 255 -17.38 21.71 -20.95
N GLN A 256 -17.18 20.92 -19.89
CA GLN A 256 -17.30 21.39 -18.52
C GLN A 256 -16.07 22.22 -18.14
N ARG A 257 -16.21 23.54 -18.16
CA ARG A 257 -15.24 24.44 -17.53
C ARG A 257 -15.29 24.21 -16.03
N VAL A 258 -14.22 23.67 -15.45
CA VAL A 258 -14.00 23.75 -14.01
C VAL A 258 -13.84 25.23 -13.67
N ILE A 259 -14.87 25.84 -13.11
CA ILE A 259 -14.76 27.16 -12.51
C ILE A 259 -14.10 26.92 -11.17
N GLU A 260 -12.78 27.13 -11.10
CA GLU A 260 -12.10 27.28 -9.81
C GLU A 260 -12.57 28.60 -9.17
N GLU A 261 -13.67 28.56 -8.43
CA GLU A 261 -13.97 29.61 -7.46
C GLU A 261 -12.99 29.48 -6.29
N GLY A 262 -11.80 30.09 -6.42
CA GLY A 262 -10.88 30.18 -5.28
C GLY A 262 -9.48 30.69 -5.54
N PHE A 263 -8.90 30.46 -6.72
CA PHE A 263 -7.54 30.93 -7.01
C PHE A 263 -7.48 31.56 -8.39
N GLY A 264 -7.30 32.88 -8.42
CA GLY A 264 -7.16 33.61 -9.67
C GLY A 264 -5.89 33.19 -10.41
N LEU A 265 -6.01 32.34 -11.42
CA LEU A 265 -5.17 32.32 -12.62
C LEU A 265 -5.78 31.39 -13.68
N ARG A 266 -6.36 32.00 -14.73
CA ARG A 266 -6.86 31.29 -15.91
C ARG A 266 -5.69 30.67 -16.68
N LYS A 267 -5.70 29.35 -16.89
CA LYS A 267 -5.11 28.73 -18.09
C LYS A 267 -6.11 27.73 -18.69
N SER A 268 -6.42 27.93 -19.96
CA SER A 268 -7.20 26.95 -20.73
C SER A 268 -6.38 25.67 -20.91
N ILE A 269 -7.07 24.53 -20.93
CA ILE A 269 -6.50 23.19 -21.07
C ILE A 269 -5.82 22.97 -22.45
N GLU A 270 -5.95 23.92 -23.38
CA GLU A 270 -5.31 23.85 -24.71
C GLU A 270 -3.76 23.90 -24.68
N ASP A 271 -3.14 24.43 -23.63
CA ASP A 271 -1.68 24.58 -23.57
C ASP A 271 -0.91 23.31 -23.14
N ALA A 272 -1.60 22.24 -22.71
CA ALA A 272 -0.95 21.00 -22.27
C ALA A 272 -0.54 20.07 -23.44
N SER A 273 -0.98 20.35 -24.67
CA SER A 273 -0.75 19.51 -25.85
C SER A 273 0.47 19.90 -26.70
N LYS A 274 1.23 20.93 -26.32
CA LYS A 274 2.44 21.33 -27.05
C LYS A 274 3.70 20.76 -26.37
N PRO A 275 4.60 20.07 -27.10
CA PRO A 275 5.84 19.57 -26.52
C PRO A 275 6.67 20.75 -25.99
N GLN A 276 6.86 20.81 -24.68
CA GLN A 276 7.73 21.80 -24.06
C GLN A 276 9.17 21.57 -24.53
N LYS A 277 9.73 22.52 -25.28
CA LYS A 277 11.17 22.60 -25.53
C LYS A 277 11.89 22.74 -24.18
N ARG A 278 12.48 21.67 -23.67
CA ARG A 278 13.36 21.69 -22.49
C ARG A 278 14.50 22.67 -22.73
N LYS A 279 14.49 23.82 -22.03
CA LYS A 279 15.69 24.65 -21.88
C LYS A 279 16.67 23.90 -20.97
N ARG A 280 17.81 23.48 -21.53
CA ARG A 280 18.95 22.97 -20.75
C ARG A 280 19.52 24.11 -19.92
N ASN A 281 19.28 24.12 -18.62
CA ASN A 281 20.10 24.88 -17.68
C ASN A 281 21.27 23.97 -17.27
N HIS A 282 22.47 24.30 -17.75
CA HIS A 282 23.70 23.77 -17.18
C HIS A 282 23.97 24.50 -15.86
N SER A 283 23.74 23.84 -14.73
CA SER A 283 24.52 24.14 -13.53
C SER A 283 25.75 23.24 -13.55
N LYS A 284 26.93 23.87 -13.64
CA LYS A 284 28.19 23.21 -13.31
C LYS A 284 28.21 23.07 -11.79
N ASN A 285 28.29 21.84 -11.28
CA ASN A 285 28.85 21.58 -9.97
C ASN A 285 29.81 20.40 -10.09
N ASN A 286 31.07 20.71 -9.80
CA ASN A 286 32.20 19.81 -9.78
C ASN A 286 32.00 18.78 -8.67
N TYR A 287 32.12 17.50 -9.02
CA TYR A 287 32.50 16.46 -8.06
C TYR A 287 33.85 15.93 -8.52
N GLU A 288 34.89 16.33 -7.79
CA GLU A 288 36.17 15.63 -7.78
C GLU A 288 36.03 14.34 -6.96
N HIS A 289 36.76 13.33 -7.41
CA HIS A 289 36.95 12.00 -6.85
C HIS A 289 36.99 11.92 -5.32
N PHE A 290 36.32 10.94 -4.73
CA PHE A 290 36.91 9.71 -4.16
C PHE A 290 35.83 8.63 -4.00
#